data_AF-A0A535T3E8-F1
#
_entry.id   AF-A0A535T3E8-F1
#
_cell.length_a   1.000
_cell.length_b   1.000
_cell.length_c   1.000
_cell.angle_alpha   90.00
_cell.angle_beta   90.00
_cell.angle_gamma   90.00
#
_symmetry.space_group_name_H-M   'P 1'
#
loop_
_entity.id
_entity.type
_entity.pdbx_description
1 polymer ?
#
loop_
_entity_poly.entity_id
_entity_poly.type
_entity_poly.pdbx_seq_one_letter_code
_entity_poly.pdbx_strand_id
1 'polypeptide(L)'
;MSLLPRLPIGGQLAALIVVATALLLPAPFIPNQLPAARPDSDLTISHWPTALLIQRTFAQEHRLPLWNPYFGGGQPLAADPLAALFYPPTHLVHFLSLRDYYLVLIMGHLVFAGLGMLLLASRAVGLPRFPALVAAVSYMATPRLISHLGAGHVTIVQTVAWYPWLALACWATVREPRRWGALLGICLALTFLAGHPQMAYYGLLMTAGLGVWLLAKRWQLEGQRALLVSVAGLAAAGV
;
A
#
# COMPACT_ATOMS: atom_id res chain seq x y z
N MET A 1 -24.31 17.95 -23.22
CA MET A 1 -23.87 18.82 -22.10
C MET A 1 -22.93 18.03 -21.18
N SER A 2 -21.61 18.09 -21.40
CA SER A 2 -20.63 17.50 -20.49
C SER A 2 -20.31 18.50 -19.38
N LEU A 3 -21.13 18.55 -18.33
CA LEU A 3 -21.00 19.48 -17.20
C LEU A 3 -19.93 19.06 -16.16
N LEU A 4 -19.09 18.08 -16.46
CA LEU A 4 -18.02 17.66 -15.55
C LEU A 4 -16.70 18.33 -15.96
N PRO A 5 -16.25 19.37 -15.25
CA PRO A 5 -14.96 19.98 -15.53
C PRO A 5 -13.85 18.91 -15.45
N ARG A 6 -12.95 18.93 -16.44
CA ARG A 6 -11.75 18.09 -16.45
C ARG A 6 -10.84 18.58 -15.33
N LEU A 7 -10.97 18.01 -14.13
CA LEU A 7 -10.10 18.36 -13.02
C LEU A 7 -8.62 18.20 -13.45
N PRO A 8 -7.77 19.21 -13.24
CA PRO A 8 -6.33 19.06 -13.45
C PRO A 8 -5.77 18.02 -12.47
N ILE A 9 -4.55 17.53 -12.72
CA ILE A 9 -3.91 16.51 -11.86
C ILE A 9 -3.88 16.95 -10.39
N GLY A 10 -3.56 18.24 -10.14
CA GLY A 10 -3.61 18.80 -8.78
C GLY A 10 -5.00 18.76 -8.16
N GLY A 11 -6.06 18.96 -8.96
CA GLY A 11 -7.45 18.85 -8.49
C GLY A 11 -7.85 17.42 -8.16
N GLN A 12 -7.36 16.43 -8.92
CA GLN A 12 -7.60 15.01 -8.61
C GLN A 12 -6.89 14.61 -7.30
N LEU A 13 -5.63 15.02 -7.12
CA LEU A 13 -4.89 14.77 -5.88
C LEU A 13 -5.58 15.42 -4.67
N ALA A 14 -5.99 16.68 -4.80
CA ALA A 14 -6.74 17.38 -3.75
C ALA A 14 -8.04 16.64 -3.39
N ALA A 15 -8.77 16.14 -4.39
CA ALA A 15 -9.99 15.36 -4.15
C ALA A 15 -9.69 14.07 -3.36
N LEU A 16 -8.62 13.33 -3.68
CA LEU A 16 -8.22 12.14 -2.93
C LEU A 16 -7.83 12.49 -1.48
N ILE A 17 -7.11 13.58 -1.26
CA ILE A 17 -6.74 14.05 0.09
C ILE A 17 -8.00 14.42 0.90
N VAL A 18 -8.95 15.15 0.29
CA VAL A 18 -10.22 15.51 0.93
C VAL A 18 -11.01 14.25 1.30
N VAL A 19 -11.09 13.27 0.39
CA VAL A 19 -11.77 12.00 0.65
C VAL A 19 -11.07 11.21 1.77
N ALA A 20 -9.75 11.08 1.75
CA ALA A 20 -9.00 10.43 2.83
C ALA A 20 -9.26 11.12 4.18
N THR A 21 -9.23 12.45 4.20
CA THR A 21 -9.52 13.24 5.40
C THR A 21 -10.93 12.98 5.91
N ALA A 22 -11.92 12.97 5.01
CA ALA A 22 -13.32 12.70 5.34
C ALA A 22 -13.52 11.27 5.90
N LEU A 23 -12.88 10.27 5.30
CA LEU A 23 -12.93 8.87 5.74
C LEU A 23 -12.30 8.65 7.11
N LEU A 24 -11.37 9.52 7.53
CA LEU A 24 -10.68 9.45 8.80
C LEU A 24 -11.28 10.39 9.85
N LEU A 25 -12.36 11.11 9.55
CA LEU A 25 -12.96 12.03 10.51
C LEU A 25 -13.34 11.31 11.82
N PRO A 26 -13.10 11.95 12.98
CA PRO A 26 -12.55 13.31 13.15
C PRO A 26 -11.03 13.34 13.43
N ALA A 27 -10.33 12.21 13.25
CA ALA A 27 -8.93 12.03 13.67
C ALA A 27 -7.95 13.10 13.15
N PRO A 28 -8.04 13.64 11.91
CA PRO A 28 -7.14 14.70 11.46
C PRO A 28 -7.20 15.99 12.29
N PHE A 29 -8.33 16.28 12.94
CA PHE A 29 -8.58 17.56 13.60
C PHE A 29 -8.62 17.47 15.13
N ILE A 30 -8.73 16.27 15.70
CA ILE A 30 -8.80 16.08 17.16
C ILE A 30 -7.49 15.41 17.65
N PRO A 31 -6.68 16.11 18.47
CA PRO A 31 -5.36 15.62 18.90
C PRO A 31 -5.36 14.26 19.60
N ASN A 32 -6.42 13.88 20.29
CA ASN A 32 -6.47 12.63 21.04
C ASN A 32 -7.28 11.52 20.35
N GLN A 33 -7.53 11.65 19.04
CA GLN A 33 -8.28 10.64 18.29
C GLN A 33 -7.48 10.11 17.11
N LEU A 34 -7.52 8.78 16.98
CA LEU A 34 -7.08 8.00 15.84
C LEU A 34 -8.11 6.89 15.59
N PRO A 35 -8.26 6.41 14.35
CA PRO A 35 -9.04 5.20 14.10
C PRO A 35 -8.56 4.06 15.00
N ALA A 36 -9.50 3.39 15.67
CA ALA A 36 -9.22 2.31 16.61
C ALA A 36 -8.29 2.66 17.78
N ALA A 37 -8.23 3.90 18.25
CA ALA A 37 -7.50 4.28 19.48
C ALA A 37 -8.18 3.79 20.79
N ARG A 38 -8.88 2.66 20.75
CA ARG A 38 -9.53 2.02 21.91
C ARG A 38 -8.61 0.95 22.52
N PRO A 39 -8.61 0.73 23.85
CA PRO A 39 -7.62 -0.13 24.51
C PRO A 39 -7.57 -1.59 24.02
N ASP A 40 -8.67 -2.10 23.49
CA ASP A 40 -8.87 -3.47 23.01
C ASP A 40 -8.50 -3.67 21.53
N SER A 41 -8.06 -2.62 20.82
CA SER A 41 -7.75 -2.75 19.40
C SER A 41 -6.35 -3.27 19.13
N ASP A 42 -6.16 -3.87 17.95
CA ASP A 42 -4.85 -4.29 17.46
C ASP A 42 -3.86 -3.12 17.37
N LEU A 43 -4.37 -1.90 17.13
CA LEU A 43 -3.55 -0.70 17.10
C LEU A 43 -2.90 -0.47 18.46
N THR A 44 -3.67 -0.50 19.55
CA THR A 44 -3.14 -0.17 20.88
C THR A 44 -2.41 -1.33 21.54
N ILE A 45 -2.85 -2.58 21.30
CA ILE A 45 -2.25 -3.75 21.96
C ILE A 45 -0.99 -4.26 21.25
N SER A 46 -0.90 -4.12 19.92
CA SER A 46 0.18 -4.71 19.12
C SER A 46 1.04 -3.66 18.42
N HIS A 47 0.42 -2.81 17.58
CA HIS A 47 1.18 -1.90 16.72
C HIS A 47 1.82 -0.75 17.51
N TRP A 48 1.08 -0.11 18.42
CA TRP A 48 1.55 1.02 19.22
C TRP A 48 2.78 0.69 20.07
N PRO A 49 2.79 -0.36 20.91
CA PRO A 49 3.98 -0.70 21.70
C PRO A 49 5.17 -1.10 20.80
N THR A 50 4.90 -1.76 19.67
CA THR A 50 5.95 -2.12 18.71
C THR A 50 6.60 -0.90 18.08
N ALA A 51 5.80 0.07 17.63
CA ALA A 51 6.31 1.34 17.10
C ALA A 51 7.07 2.15 18.16
N LEU A 52 6.60 2.14 19.41
CA LEU A 52 7.30 2.77 20.54
C LEU A 52 8.67 2.12 20.79
N LEU A 53 8.75 0.78 20.73
CA LEU A 53 10.01 0.05 20.87
C LEU A 53 10.98 0.42 19.75
N ILE A 54 10.52 0.42 18.50
CA ILE A 54 11.30 0.84 17.32
C ILE A 54 11.85 2.26 17.50
N GLN A 55 10.99 3.20 17.89
CA GLN A 55 11.37 4.59 18.11
C GLN A 55 12.40 4.74 19.24
N ARG A 56 12.15 4.14 20.40
CA ARG A 56 13.01 4.28 21.59
C ARG A 56 14.37 3.62 21.40
N THR A 57 14.42 2.40 20.89
CA THR A 57 15.69 1.70 20.66
C THR A 57 16.55 2.47 19.66
N PHE A 58 15.96 3.00 18.59
CA PHE A 58 16.71 3.82 17.65
C PHE A 58 17.23 5.11 18.29
N ALA A 59 16.37 5.84 19.02
CA ALA A 59 16.74 7.12 19.65
C ALA A 59 17.78 6.98 20.77
N GLN A 60 17.77 5.89 21.52
CA GLN A 60 18.65 5.69 22.68
C GLN A 60 19.92 4.92 22.33
N GLU A 61 19.81 3.90 21.48
CA GLU A 61 20.88 2.92 21.24
C GLU A 61 21.45 3.02 19.82
N HIS A 62 20.89 3.89 18.97
CA HIS A 62 21.31 4.08 17.58
C HIS A 62 21.35 2.78 16.76
N ARG A 63 20.48 1.82 17.10
CA ARG A 63 20.34 0.53 16.42
C ARG A 63 18.88 0.19 16.19
N LEU A 64 18.63 -0.74 15.27
CA LEU A 64 17.31 -1.32 15.08
C LEU A 64 17.05 -2.38 16.16
N PRO A 65 15.84 -2.43 16.77
CA PRO A 65 15.51 -3.50 17.70
C PRO A 65 15.29 -4.80 16.94
N LEU A 66 16.17 -5.78 17.17
CA LEU A 66 16.03 -7.12 16.58
C LEU A 66 15.24 -8.07 17.49
N TRP A 67 15.09 -7.73 18.77
CA TRP A 67 14.42 -8.53 19.80
C TRP A 67 13.40 -7.68 20.55
N ASN A 68 12.21 -8.23 20.81
CA ASN A 68 11.17 -7.63 21.63
C ASN A 68 11.07 -8.41 22.95
N PRO A 69 11.55 -7.86 24.08
CA PRO A 69 11.54 -8.56 25.36
C PRO A 69 10.16 -8.55 26.06
N TYR A 70 9.18 -7.79 25.55
CA TYR A 70 7.93 -7.50 26.27
C TYR A 70 6.78 -8.44 25.91
N PHE A 71 6.91 -9.25 24.86
CA PHE A 71 5.87 -10.19 24.42
C PHE A 71 6.30 -11.64 24.67
N GLY A 72 5.48 -12.39 25.39
CA GLY A 72 5.63 -13.85 25.51
C GLY A 72 6.96 -14.34 26.10
N GLY A 73 7.65 -13.54 26.92
CA GLY A 73 9.00 -13.85 27.43
C GLY A 73 10.13 -13.49 26.47
N GLY A 74 9.80 -12.92 25.31
CA GLY A 74 10.72 -12.43 24.30
C GLY A 74 10.47 -13.05 22.93
N GLN A 75 10.50 -12.24 21.88
CA GLN A 75 10.37 -12.71 20.49
C GLN A 75 11.27 -11.93 19.52
N PRO A 76 11.70 -12.54 18.40
CA PRO A 76 12.51 -11.87 17.39
C PRO A 76 11.68 -10.84 16.62
N LEU A 77 11.85 -9.55 16.94
CA LEU A 77 11.12 -8.46 16.30
C LEU A 77 11.46 -8.33 14.81
N ALA A 78 12.70 -8.59 14.42
CA ALA A 78 13.12 -8.53 13.02
C ALA A 78 12.46 -9.61 12.14
N ALA A 79 12.00 -10.71 12.73
CA ALA A 79 11.29 -11.78 12.05
C ALA A 79 9.76 -11.65 12.17
N ASP A 80 9.27 -10.68 12.96
CA ASP A 80 7.86 -10.43 13.14
C ASP A 80 7.34 -9.55 11.98
N PRO A 81 6.51 -10.10 11.07
CA PRO A 81 5.97 -9.29 9.99
C PRO A 81 5.09 -8.14 10.51
N LEU A 82 4.37 -8.31 11.63
CA LEU A 82 3.51 -7.24 12.16
C LEU A 82 4.30 -6.02 12.62
N ALA A 83 5.60 -6.18 12.92
CA ALA A 83 6.48 -5.08 13.25
C ALA A 83 6.80 -4.18 12.05
N ALA A 84 6.68 -4.71 10.81
CA ALA A 84 6.99 -4.03 9.56
C ALA A 84 8.34 -3.27 9.63
N LEU A 85 9.33 -3.84 10.33
CA LEU A 85 10.57 -3.15 10.71
C LEU A 85 11.36 -2.65 9.50
N PHE A 86 11.38 -3.43 8.43
CA PHE A 86 12.11 -3.12 7.20
C PHE A 86 11.26 -2.38 6.16
N TYR A 87 10.02 -2.02 6.49
CA TYR A 87 9.17 -1.25 5.60
C TYR A 87 9.51 0.25 5.73
N PRO A 88 9.95 0.93 4.65
CA PRO A 88 10.46 2.30 4.77
C PRO A 88 9.50 3.30 5.46
N PRO A 89 8.17 3.29 5.18
CA PRO A 89 7.23 4.16 5.88
C PRO A 89 7.15 3.97 7.40
N THR A 90 7.52 2.80 7.92
CA THR A 90 7.55 2.55 9.38
C THR A 90 8.53 3.49 10.09
N HIS A 91 9.63 3.87 9.42
CA HIS A 91 10.65 4.74 10.00
C HIS A 91 10.27 6.21 10.12
N LEU A 92 9.08 6.61 9.62
CA LEU A 92 8.50 7.92 9.95
C LEU A 92 8.27 8.09 11.46
N VAL A 93 8.16 6.98 12.20
CA VAL A 93 8.04 6.97 13.66
C VAL A 93 9.20 7.70 14.35
N HIS A 94 10.39 7.78 13.73
CA HIS A 94 11.55 8.44 14.31
C HIS A 94 11.46 9.96 14.32
N PHE A 95 10.57 10.53 13.52
CA PHE A 95 10.46 11.98 13.31
C PHE A 95 9.16 12.59 13.83
N LEU A 96 8.20 11.75 14.22
CA LEU A 96 6.84 12.16 14.58
C LEU A 96 6.47 11.63 15.97
N SER A 97 5.48 12.27 16.59
CA SER A 97 4.78 11.64 17.72
C SER A 97 4.15 10.32 17.25
N LEU A 98 3.97 9.33 18.13
CA LEU A 98 3.36 8.05 17.74
C LEU A 98 1.98 8.23 17.10
N ARG A 99 1.22 9.20 17.62
CA ARG A 99 -0.09 9.55 17.08
C ARG A 99 0.02 10.09 15.65
N ASP A 100 0.88 11.07 15.42
CA ASP A 100 1.03 11.69 14.11
C ASP A 100 1.67 10.73 13.09
N TYR A 101 2.58 9.87 13.54
CA TYR A 101 3.10 8.75 12.76
C TYR A 101 1.96 7.90 12.19
N TYR A 102 1.06 7.40 13.03
CA TYR A 102 -0.06 6.57 12.56
C TYR A 102 -1.03 7.35 11.69
N LEU A 103 -1.32 8.61 12.00
CA LEU A 103 -2.20 9.45 11.17
C LEU A 103 -1.61 9.62 9.77
N VAL A 104 -0.34 10.03 9.67
CA VAL A 104 0.36 10.24 8.39
C VAL A 104 0.51 8.93 7.64
N LEU A 105 0.82 7.83 8.33
CA LEU A 105 0.95 6.51 7.73
C LEU A 105 -0.38 6.07 7.11
N ILE A 106 -1.48 6.10 7.86
CA ILE A 106 -2.80 5.67 7.39
C ILE A 106 -3.29 6.58 6.25
N MET A 107 -3.25 7.89 6.46
CA MET A 107 -3.70 8.87 5.47
C MET A 107 -2.86 8.79 4.18
N GLY A 108 -1.55 8.66 4.33
CA GLY A 108 -0.61 8.48 3.23
C GLY A 108 -0.92 7.23 2.41
N HIS A 109 -1.18 6.09 3.06
CA HIS A 109 -1.52 4.85 2.35
C HIS A 109 -2.90 4.91 1.68
N LEU A 110 -3.89 5.59 2.26
CA LEU A 110 -5.18 5.80 1.60
C LEU A 110 -5.04 6.65 0.32
N VAL A 111 -4.33 7.77 0.40
CA VAL A 111 -4.08 8.62 -0.78
C VAL A 111 -3.24 7.86 -1.81
N PHE A 112 -2.22 7.12 -1.36
CA PHE A 112 -1.38 6.28 -2.22
C PHE A 112 -2.21 5.20 -2.95
N ALA A 113 -3.10 4.52 -2.24
CA ALA A 113 -4.04 3.55 -2.80
C ALA A 113 -4.94 4.19 -3.88
N GLY A 114 -5.52 5.35 -3.58
CA GLY A 114 -6.35 6.11 -4.52
C GLY A 114 -5.58 6.53 -5.77
N LEU A 115 -4.36 7.04 -5.61
CA LEU A 115 -3.49 7.44 -6.72
C LEU A 115 -3.13 6.24 -7.62
N GLY A 116 -2.78 5.11 -7.02
CA GLY A 116 -2.49 3.89 -7.78
C GLY A 116 -3.69 3.44 -8.60
N MET A 117 -4.89 3.46 -8.01
CA MET A 117 -6.12 3.09 -8.71
C MET A 117 -6.49 4.11 -9.80
N LEU A 118 -6.32 5.41 -9.54
CA LEU A 118 -6.53 6.46 -10.53
C LEU A 118 -5.64 6.25 -11.76
N LEU A 119 -4.36 5.95 -11.54
CA LEU A 119 -3.40 5.67 -12.61
C LEU A 119 -3.70 4.36 -13.33
N LEU A 120 -4.04 3.30 -12.60
CA LEU A 120 -4.45 2.02 -13.19
C LEU A 120 -5.68 2.19 -14.09
N ALA A 121 -6.74 2.83 -13.58
CA ALA A 121 -7.97 3.08 -14.31
C ALA A 121 -7.75 3.94 -15.56
N SER A 122 -6.93 4.99 -15.44
CA SER A 122 -6.68 5.89 -16.58
C SER A 122 -5.72 5.31 -17.61
N ARG A 123 -4.69 4.55 -17.21
CA ARG A 123 -3.63 4.08 -18.11
C ARG A 123 -3.87 2.68 -18.64
N ALA A 124 -4.18 1.73 -17.76
CA ALA A 124 -4.35 0.34 -18.14
C ALA A 124 -5.74 0.06 -18.71
N VAL A 125 -6.78 0.64 -18.09
CA VAL A 125 -8.18 0.48 -18.53
C VAL A 125 -8.57 1.53 -19.58
N GLY A 126 -7.91 2.70 -19.57
CA GLY A 126 -8.19 3.78 -20.53
C GLY A 126 -9.42 4.61 -20.19
N LEU A 127 -9.84 4.64 -18.92
CA LEU A 127 -11.00 5.41 -18.49
C LEU A 127 -10.76 6.92 -18.57
N PRO A 128 -11.78 7.73 -18.92
CA PRO A 128 -11.68 9.17 -18.86
C PRO A 128 -11.55 9.65 -17.40
N ARG A 129 -11.12 10.91 -17.23
CA ARG A 129 -10.70 11.47 -15.92
C ARG A 129 -11.71 11.27 -14.78
N PHE A 130 -13.00 11.51 -15.05
CA PHE A 130 -14.02 11.44 -13.99
C PHE A 130 -14.30 9.99 -13.56
N PRO A 131 -14.62 9.03 -14.46
CA PRO A 131 -14.73 7.62 -14.07
C PRO A 131 -13.48 7.04 -13.41
N ALA A 132 -12.28 7.45 -13.84
CA ALA A 132 -11.04 7.05 -13.18
C ALA A 132 -10.93 7.58 -11.73
N LEU A 133 -11.38 8.82 -11.49
CA LEU A 133 -11.47 9.39 -10.14
C LEU A 133 -12.52 8.67 -9.28
N VAL A 134 -13.67 8.31 -9.87
CA VAL A 134 -14.69 7.50 -9.18
C VAL A 134 -14.09 6.16 -8.76
N ALA A 135 -13.40 5.44 -9.66
CA ALA A 135 -12.74 4.18 -9.33
C ALA A 135 -11.71 4.33 -8.19
N ALA A 136 -10.93 5.42 -8.19
CA ALA A 136 -9.97 5.72 -7.14
C ALA A 136 -10.63 5.94 -5.78
N VAL A 137 -11.67 6.78 -5.73
CA VAL A 137 -12.43 7.07 -4.50
C VAL A 137 -13.14 5.80 -3.99
N SER A 138 -13.75 5.03 -4.90
CA SER A 138 -14.37 3.75 -4.54
C SER A 138 -13.36 2.77 -3.94
N TYR A 139 -12.14 2.72 -4.48
CA TYR A 139 -11.09 1.86 -3.93
C TYR A 139 -10.68 2.28 -2.51
N MET A 140 -10.44 3.58 -2.29
CA MET A 140 -10.11 4.13 -0.97
C MET A 140 -11.18 3.82 0.08
N ALA A 141 -12.45 3.83 -0.32
CA ALA A 141 -13.60 3.57 0.54
C ALA A 141 -13.95 2.07 0.68
N THR A 142 -13.13 1.15 0.14
CA THR A 142 -13.42 -0.29 0.27
C THR A 142 -13.43 -0.73 1.73
N PRO A 143 -14.28 -1.70 2.12
CA PRO A 143 -14.29 -2.25 3.47
C PRO A 143 -12.93 -2.80 3.91
N ARG A 144 -12.11 -3.28 2.95
CA ARG A 144 -10.77 -3.80 3.25
C ARG A 144 -9.83 -2.72 3.79
N LEU A 145 -9.94 -1.50 3.28
CA LEU A 145 -9.14 -0.37 3.76
C LEU A 145 -9.80 0.34 4.95
N ILE A 146 -11.13 0.46 5.00
CA ILE A 146 -11.81 1.27 6.02
C ILE A 146 -12.19 0.46 7.26
N SER A 147 -12.88 -0.67 7.11
CA SER A 147 -13.39 -1.43 8.27
C SER A 147 -12.25 -2.03 9.11
N HIS A 148 -11.15 -2.42 8.49
CA HIS A 148 -9.97 -2.95 9.19
C HIS A 148 -9.22 -1.88 9.99
N LEU A 149 -9.25 -0.61 9.58
CA LEU A 149 -8.77 0.51 10.42
C LEU A 149 -9.59 0.61 11.69
N GLY A 150 -10.90 0.37 11.62
CA GLY A 150 -11.78 0.36 12.78
C GLY A 150 -11.44 -0.72 13.82
N ALA A 151 -10.70 -1.76 13.44
CA ALA A 151 -10.17 -2.79 14.35
C ALA A 151 -8.68 -2.64 14.66
N GLY A 152 -8.00 -1.66 14.06
CA GLY A 152 -6.58 -1.38 14.31
C GLY A 152 -5.59 -2.17 13.45
N HIS A 153 -6.05 -2.88 12.41
CA HIS A 153 -5.18 -3.68 11.53
C HIS A 153 -4.43 -2.80 10.50
N VAL A 154 -3.47 -2.01 10.98
CA VAL A 154 -2.77 -1.02 10.15
C VAL A 154 -1.99 -1.68 9.01
N THR A 155 -1.38 -2.85 9.27
CA THR A 155 -0.57 -3.56 8.26
C THR A 155 -1.41 -4.09 7.09
N ILE A 156 -2.70 -4.43 7.30
CA ILE A 156 -3.60 -4.76 6.18
C ILE A 156 -3.74 -3.56 5.24
N VAL A 157 -3.93 -2.36 5.79
CA VAL A 157 -4.07 -1.14 4.99
C VAL A 157 -2.78 -0.81 4.27
N GLN A 158 -1.64 -0.92 4.96
CA GLN A 158 -0.33 -0.72 4.35
C GLN A 158 -0.12 -1.65 3.14
N THR A 159 -0.37 -2.94 3.30
CA THR A 159 -0.17 -3.94 2.25
C THR A 159 -1.18 -3.79 1.10
N VAL A 160 -2.47 -3.61 1.40
CA VAL A 160 -3.53 -3.55 0.37
C VAL A 160 -3.41 -2.27 -0.46
N ALA A 161 -2.93 -1.17 0.12
CA ALA A 161 -2.70 0.07 -0.62
C ALA A 161 -1.76 -0.09 -1.82
N TRP A 162 -0.90 -1.12 -1.83
CA TRP A 162 -0.02 -1.43 -2.96
C TRP A 162 -0.70 -2.16 -4.12
N TYR A 163 -1.89 -2.74 -3.95
CA TYR A 163 -2.50 -3.60 -4.98
C TYR A 163 -2.73 -2.88 -6.32
N PRO A 164 -3.25 -1.63 -6.36
CA PRO A 164 -3.40 -0.93 -7.62
C PRO A 164 -2.06 -0.66 -8.31
N TRP A 165 -1.00 -0.44 -7.53
CA TRP A 165 0.36 -0.24 -8.03
C TRP A 165 0.96 -1.53 -8.56
N LEU A 166 0.75 -2.67 -7.88
CA LEU A 166 1.13 -4.00 -8.36
C LEU A 166 0.48 -4.30 -9.71
N ALA A 167 -0.84 -4.09 -9.81
CA ALA A 167 -1.57 -4.29 -11.06
C ALA A 167 -1.07 -3.37 -12.18
N LEU A 168 -0.82 -2.09 -11.87
CA LEU A 168 -0.32 -1.11 -12.84
C LEU A 168 1.10 -1.45 -13.30
N ALA A 169 2.00 -1.78 -12.37
CA ALA A 169 3.36 -2.17 -12.67
C ALA A 169 3.42 -3.48 -13.46
N CYS A 170 2.58 -4.47 -13.12
CA CYS A 170 2.44 -5.71 -13.89
C CYS A 170 2.01 -5.42 -15.33
N TRP A 171 0.95 -4.62 -15.51
CA TRP A 171 0.49 -4.19 -16.83
C TRP A 171 1.59 -3.47 -17.63
N ALA A 172 2.34 -2.58 -16.99
CA ALA A 172 3.42 -1.84 -17.64
C ALA A 172 4.59 -2.74 -18.02
N THR A 173 4.99 -3.67 -17.15
CA THR A 173 6.07 -4.66 -17.37
C THR A 173 5.72 -5.63 -18.47
N VAL A 174 4.48 -6.12 -18.56
CA VAL A 174 4.06 -7.00 -19.66
C VAL A 174 4.15 -6.29 -21.01
N ARG A 175 4.13 -4.95 -21.06
CA ARG A 175 4.25 -4.17 -22.31
C ARG A 175 5.70 -3.78 -22.60
N GLU A 176 6.38 -3.22 -21.61
CA GLU A 176 7.75 -2.68 -21.68
C GLU A 176 8.62 -3.22 -20.53
N PRO A 177 9.02 -4.51 -20.56
CA PRO A 177 9.62 -5.19 -19.41
C PRO A 177 10.95 -4.59 -18.96
N ARG A 178 11.80 -4.16 -19.90
CA ARG A 178 13.10 -3.52 -19.59
C ARG A 178 12.95 -2.22 -18.81
N ARG A 179 11.82 -1.52 -18.97
CA ARG A 179 11.59 -0.23 -18.34
C ARG A 179 10.90 -0.36 -16.98
N TRP A 180 9.98 -1.32 -16.85
CA TRP A 180 9.10 -1.39 -15.69
C TRP A 180 9.31 -2.62 -14.80
N GLY A 181 10.09 -3.61 -15.23
CA GLY A 181 10.34 -4.83 -14.44
C GLY A 181 10.91 -4.54 -13.06
N ALA A 182 11.89 -3.63 -12.96
CA ALA A 182 12.44 -3.20 -11.67
C ALA A 182 11.38 -2.55 -10.77
N LEU A 183 10.48 -1.74 -11.31
CA LEU A 183 9.41 -1.11 -10.53
C LEU A 183 8.44 -2.17 -9.99
N LEU A 184 8.09 -3.18 -10.80
CA LEU A 184 7.26 -4.29 -10.34
C LEU A 184 7.95 -5.06 -9.20
N GLY A 185 9.24 -5.37 -9.32
CA GLY A 185 10.02 -6.01 -8.26
C GLY A 185 10.05 -5.19 -6.97
N ILE A 186 10.21 -3.86 -7.07
CA ILE A 186 10.14 -2.95 -5.92
C ILE A 186 8.74 -2.96 -5.29
N CYS A 187 7.67 -2.89 -6.08
CA CYS A 187 6.30 -2.97 -5.56
C CYS A 187 6.05 -4.30 -4.84
N LEU A 188 6.53 -5.43 -5.39
CA LEU A 188 6.41 -6.74 -4.75
C LEU A 188 7.17 -6.79 -3.42
N ALA A 189 8.43 -6.37 -3.42
CA ALA A 189 9.25 -6.31 -2.22
C ALA A 189 8.59 -5.45 -1.12
N LEU A 190 8.14 -4.24 -1.47
CA LEU A 190 7.49 -3.33 -0.51
C LEU A 190 6.14 -3.87 -0.02
N THR A 191 5.39 -4.57 -0.86
CA THR A 191 4.14 -5.25 -0.45
C THR A 191 4.42 -6.34 0.59
N PHE A 192 5.48 -7.13 0.40
CA PHE A 192 5.92 -8.12 1.39
C PHE A 192 6.39 -7.48 2.71
N LEU A 193 7.14 -6.38 2.61
CA LEU A 193 7.67 -5.69 3.79
C LEU A 193 6.60 -4.94 4.58
N ALA A 194 5.47 -4.58 3.96
CA ALA A 194 4.37 -3.81 4.57
C ALA A 194 3.67 -4.48 5.77
N GLY A 195 4.07 -5.70 6.13
CA GLY A 195 3.79 -6.28 7.44
C GLY A 195 2.54 -7.15 7.56
N HIS A 196 1.98 -7.57 6.42
CA HIS A 196 0.87 -8.52 6.40
C HIS A 196 1.05 -9.64 5.35
N PRO A 197 1.73 -10.75 5.69
CA PRO A 197 2.13 -11.79 4.73
C PRO A 197 0.97 -12.41 3.97
N GLN A 198 -0.17 -12.63 4.62
CA GLN A 198 -1.37 -13.16 3.97
C GLN A 198 -1.91 -12.22 2.88
N MET A 199 -1.83 -10.90 3.11
CA MET A 199 -2.27 -9.93 2.10
C MET A 199 -1.21 -9.79 1.01
N ALA A 200 0.07 -9.82 1.34
CA ALA A 200 1.11 -9.88 0.33
C ALA A 200 0.90 -11.07 -0.62
N TYR A 201 0.62 -12.25 -0.05
CA TYR A 201 0.28 -13.47 -0.79
C TYR A 201 -0.92 -13.28 -1.73
N TYR A 202 -2.02 -12.67 -1.27
CA TYR A 202 -3.16 -12.39 -2.15
C TYR A 202 -2.83 -11.37 -3.25
N GLY A 203 -1.99 -10.38 -2.97
CA GLY A 203 -1.47 -9.45 -3.97
C GLY A 203 -0.63 -10.16 -5.04
N LEU A 204 0.17 -11.15 -4.66
CA LEU A 204 0.94 -12.00 -5.59
C LEU A 204 0.03 -12.86 -6.46
N LEU A 205 -0.97 -13.52 -5.87
CA LEU A 205 -1.94 -14.32 -6.64
C LEU A 205 -2.68 -13.45 -7.67
N MET A 206 -3.10 -12.25 -7.26
CA MET A 206 -3.69 -11.27 -8.18
C MET A 206 -2.71 -10.89 -9.30
N THR A 207 -1.46 -10.59 -8.96
CA THR A 207 -0.42 -10.17 -9.92
C THR A 207 -0.09 -11.30 -10.90
N ALA A 208 0.03 -12.53 -10.42
CA ALA A 208 0.28 -13.71 -11.24
C ALA A 208 -0.89 -13.99 -12.19
N GLY A 209 -2.13 -13.97 -11.67
CA GLY A 209 -3.33 -14.15 -12.49
C GLY A 209 -3.48 -13.06 -13.57
N LEU A 210 -3.25 -11.80 -13.21
CA LEU A 210 -3.24 -10.68 -14.15
C LEU A 210 -2.11 -10.84 -15.19
N GLY A 211 -0.91 -11.22 -14.75
CA GLY A 211 0.24 -11.47 -15.61
C GLY A 211 -0.05 -12.55 -16.65
N VAL A 212 -0.57 -13.71 -16.22
CA VAL A 212 -0.97 -14.80 -17.12
C VAL A 212 -1.99 -14.31 -18.15
N TRP A 213 -3.03 -13.60 -17.71
CA TRP A 213 -4.05 -13.07 -18.62
C TRP A 213 -3.48 -12.07 -19.64
N LEU A 214 -2.63 -11.14 -19.20
CA LEU A 214 -1.99 -10.15 -20.07
C LEU A 214 -1.01 -10.79 -21.06
N LEU A 215 -0.23 -11.77 -20.62
CA LEU A 215 0.68 -12.53 -21.47
C LEU A 215 -0.08 -13.33 -22.52
N ALA A 216 -1.19 -13.98 -22.16
CA ALA A 216 -2.05 -14.70 -23.10
C ALA A 216 -2.60 -13.75 -24.18
N LYS A 217 -3.10 -12.58 -23.78
CA LYS A 217 -3.57 -11.54 -24.71
C LYS A 217 -2.43 -11.03 -25.61
N ARG A 218 -1.24 -10.80 -25.05
CA ARG A 218 -0.08 -10.35 -25.82
C ARG A 218 0.37 -11.40 -26.83
N TRP A 219 0.38 -12.67 -26.45
CA TRP A 219 0.72 -13.76 -27.36
C TRP A 219 -0.24 -13.83 -28.55
N GLN A 220 -1.55 -13.71 -28.31
CA GLN A 220 -2.55 -13.71 -29.37
C GLN A 220 -2.39 -12.53 -30.36
N LEU A 221 -1.95 -11.37 -29.88
CA LEU A 221 -1.86 -10.15 -30.69
C LEU A 221 -0.48 -9.94 -31.36
N GLU A 222 0.60 -10.31 -30.68
CA GLU A 222 1.99 -9.95 -31.07
C GLU A 222 2.90 -11.17 -31.28
N GLY A 223 2.41 -12.39 -31.03
CA GLY A 223 3.15 -13.64 -31.26
C GLY A 223 4.18 -13.99 -30.17
N GLN A 224 4.90 -15.10 -30.39
CA GLN A 224 5.73 -15.75 -29.35
C GLN A 224 6.97 -14.93 -28.93
N ARG A 225 7.56 -14.14 -29.82
CA ARG A 225 8.76 -13.34 -29.49
C ARG A 225 8.47 -12.27 -28.45
N ALA A 226 7.33 -11.58 -28.58
CA ALA A 226 6.90 -10.56 -27.62
C ALA A 226 6.52 -11.17 -26.26
N LEU A 227 5.98 -12.39 -26.27
CA LEU A 227 5.71 -13.17 -25.05
C LEU A 227 7.01 -13.47 -24.29
N LEU A 228 8.03 -14.02 -24.93
CA LEU A 228 9.29 -14.41 -24.26
C LEU A 228 9.98 -13.22 -23.57
N VAL A 229 9.98 -12.05 -24.21
CA VAL A 229 10.56 -10.82 -23.63
C VAL A 229 9.77 -10.38 -22.38
N SER A 230 8.45 -10.54 -22.39
CA SER A 230 7.58 -10.19 -21.27
C SER A 230 7.71 -11.18 -20.11
N VAL A 231 7.81 -12.49 -20.41
CA VAL A 231 8.07 -13.54 -19.42
C VAL A 231 9.41 -13.31 -18.74
N ALA A 232 10.48 -13.02 -19.49
CA ALA A 232 11.77 -12.70 -18.91
C ALA A 232 11.72 -11.47 -17.98
N GLY A 233 10.94 -10.45 -18.34
CA GLY A 233 10.74 -9.27 -17.51
C GLY A 233 9.98 -9.53 -16.20
N LEU A 234 8.95 -10.38 -16.25
CA LEU A 234 8.20 -10.79 -15.06
C LEU A 234 9.06 -11.68 -14.14
N ALA A 235 9.77 -12.66 -14.72
CA ALA A 235 10.68 -13.52 -13.97
C ALA A 235 11.79 -12.72 -13.29
N ALA A 236 12.36 -11.73 -13.99
CA ALA A 236 13.35 -10.82 -13.40
C ALA A 236 12.79 -9.94 -12.26
N ALA A 237 11.49 -9.67 -12.27
CA ALA A 237 10.79 -8.95 -11.21
C ALA A 237 10.39 -9.85 -10.03
N GLY A 238 10.57 -11.17 -10.14
CA GLY A 238 10.18 -12.15 -9.12
C GLY A 238 8.73 -12.62 -9.21
N VAL A 239 8.10 -12.52 -10.38
CA VAL A 239 6.77 -13.10 -10.72
C VAL A 239 6.95 -14.30 -11.62
#